data_AF-A0A4Y2PFV8-F1
#
_entry.id   AF-A0A4Y2PFV8-F1
#
_cell.length_a   1.000
_cell.length_b   1.000
_cell.length_c   1.000
_cell.angle_alpha   90.00
_cell.angle_beta   90.00
_cell.angle_gamma   90.00
#
_symmetry.space_group_name_H-M   'P 1'
#
loop_
_entity.id
_entity.type
_entity.pdbx_description
1 polymer ?
#
loop_
_entity_poly.entity_id
_entity_poly.type
_entity_poly.pdbx_seq_one_letter_code
_entity_poly.pdbx_strand_id
1 'polypeptide(L)'
;MGRVATLVEDEQGLTWGKAFLLGPGADSSLSYLDKREAKLGGYCTTVVTFQPRDPREEPFPVILYTALPSNRLYVGSAPLHQVATEIAEAKGHCGHNAEYLLRLANFMKEQLPDVWDEHLYHLDHLVRSRLKEMNLSVDDIMGVEKPLAVAGLVDDLEIREDRRSPSSSPPDYASRVPSRKLRCLDI
;
A
#
# COMPACT_ATOMS: atom_id res chain seq x y z
N MET A 1 17.57 4.14 -1.08
CA MET A 1 16.48 3.22 -1.41
C MET A 1 15.47 3.30 -0.27
N GLY A 2 14.17 3.41 -0.53
CA GLY A 2 13.15 3.56 0.53
C GLY A 2 12.55 2.23 0.98
N ARG A 3 11.75 2.28 2.05
CA ARG A 3 10.91 1.21 2.59
C ARG A 3 9.43 1.56 2.43
N VAL A 4 8.63 0.60 1.98
CA VAL A 4 7.17 0.73 1.82
C VAL A 4 6.49 -0.51 2.38
N ALA A 5 5.23 -0.38 2.81
CA ALA A 5 4.50 -1.48 3.39
C ALA A 5 4.28 -2.62 2.38
N THR A 6 4.40 -3.85 2.87
CA THR A 6 3.91 -5.05 2.20
C THR A 6 3.24 -5.95 3.23
N LEU A 7 2.41 -6.89 2.76
CA LEU A 7 1.72 -7.85 3.62
C LEU A 7 2.37 -9.22 3.49
N VAL A 8 2.40 -9.94 4.61
CA VAL A 8 2.83 -11.34 4.67
C VAL A 8 1.73 -12.21 5.27
N GLU A 9 1.71 -13.48 4.87
CA GLU A 9 0.79 -14.46 5.41
C GLU A 9 1.09 -14.74 6.89
N ASP A 10 0.06 -14.71 7.71
CA ASP A 10 0.13 -15.01 9.13
C ASP A 10 -1.25 -15.53 9.60
N GLU A 11 -1.28 -16.72 10.22
CA GLU A 11 -2.51 -17.36 10.70
C GLU A 11 -3.25 -16.54 11.79
N GLN A 12 -2.53 -15.66 12.48
CA GLN A 12 -3.06 -14.76 13.49
C GLN A 12 -3.01 -13.29 13.03
N GLY A 13 -2.53 -13.04 11.81
CA GLY A 13 -2.38 -11.71 11.24
C GLY A 13 -3.70 -10.98 11.07
N LEU A 14 -3.70 -9.71 11.46
CA LEU A 14 -4.78 -8.78 11.22
C LEU A 14 -4.18 -7.50 10.64
N THR A 15 -4.72 -7.04 9.52
CA THR A 15 -4.35 -5.76 8.92
C THR A 15 -5.61 -4.96 8.66
N TRP A 16 -5.60 -3.70 9.12
CA TRP A 16 -6.68 -2.78 8.84
C TRP A 16 -6.36 -1.95 7.59
N GLY A 17 -7.41 -1.62 6.85
CA GLY A 17 -7.27 -0.85 5.62
C GLY A 17 -8.63 -0.41 5.10
N LYS A 18 -8.65 0.03 3.84
CA LYS A 18 -9.85 0.50 3.16
C LYS A 18 -10.05 -0.26 1.87
N ALA A 19 -11.25 -0.78 1.66
CA ALA A 19 -11.68 -1.33 0.39
C ALA A 19 -12.25 -0.22 -0.50
N PHE A 20 -11.91 -0.24 -1.79
CA PHE A 20 -12.40 0.72 -2.78
C PHE A 20 -13.26 -0.01 -3.82
N LEU A 21 -14.46 0.51 -4.06
CA LEU A 21 -15.32 0.06 -5.14
C LEU A 21 -14.95 0.80 -6.43
N LEU A 22 -14.67 0.06 -7.49
CA LEU A 22 -14.41 0.64 -8.80
C LEU A 22 -15.71 1.09 -9.44
N GLY A 23 -15.70 2.31 -10.00
CA GLY A 23 -16.83 2.88 -10.74
C GLY A 23 -16.93 2.34 -12.18
N PRO A 24 -17.69 3.03 -13.04
CA PRO A 24 -17.74 2.72 -14.47
C PRO A 24 -16.33 2.70 -15.08
N GLY A 25 -16.02 1.70 -15.91
CA GLY A 25 -14.66 1.48 -16.41
C GLY A 25 -13.76 0.69 -15.44
N ALA A 26 -14.36 -0.22 -14.66
CA ALA A 26 -13.62 -1.10 -13.77
C ALA A 26 -12.52 -1.89 -14.51
N ASP A 27 -12.79 -2.38 -15.72
CA ASP A 27 -11.83 -3.17 -16.50
C ASP A 27 -10.57 -2.38 -16.88
N SER A 28 -10.73 -1.11 -17.29
CA SER A 28 -9.57 -0.26 -17.60
C SER A 28 -8.80 0.11 -16.34
N SER A 29 -9.50 0.37 -15.23
CA SER A 29 -8.89 0.63 -13.93
C SER A 29 -8.10 -0.58 -13.40
N LEU A 30 -8.66 -1.79 -13.53
CA LEU A 30 -8.01 -3.04 -13.15
C LEU A 30 -6.78 -3.31 -14.02
N SER A 31 -6.91 -3.15 -15.34
CA SER A 31 -5.81 -3.34 -16.28
C SER A 31 -4.66 -2.36 -16.00
N TYR A 32 -4.98 -1.12 -15.63
CA TYR A 32 -3.98 -0.13 -15.20
C TYR A 32 -3.27 -0.58 -13.91
N LEU A 33 -4.02 -0.98 -12.88
CA LEU A 33 -3.47 -1.45 -11.61
C LEU A 33 -2.60 -2.70 -11.80
N ASP A 34 -3.05 -3.67 -12.59
CA ASP A 34 -2.30 -4.89 -12.89
C ASP A 34 -0.99 -4.58 -13.64
N LYS A 35 -1.01 -3.61 -14.56
CA LYS A 35 0.22 -3.19 -15.24
C LYS A 35 1.19 -2.53 -14.27
N ARG A 36 0.71 -1.62 -13.41
CA ARG A 36 1.55 -0.88 -12.47
C ARG A 36 2.11 -1.78 -11.37
N GLU A 37 1.25 -2.52 -10.69
CA GLU A 37 1.63 -3.28 -9.50
C GLU A 37 2.24 -4.64 -9.87
N ALA A 38 1.60 -5.42 -10.75
CA ALA A 38 2.11 -6.76 -11.06
C ALA A 38 3.27 -6.73 -12.06
N LYS A 39 3.11 -6.07 -13.22
CA LYS A 39 4.13 -6.13 -14.28
C LYS A 39 5.35 -5.27 -13.99
N LEU A 40 5.17 -4.07 -13.45
CA LEU A 40 6.27 -3.14 -13.17
C LEU A 40 6.79 -3.27 -11.72
N GLY A 41 5.88 -3.39 -10.75
CA GLY A 41 6.23 -3.51 -9.33
C GLY A 41 6.59 -4.91 -8.86
N GLY A 42 6.24 -5.96 -9.63
CA GLY A 42 6.48 -7.35 -9.25
C GLY A 42 5.60 -7.84 -8.09
N TYR A 43 4.47 -7.17 -7.83
CA TYR A 43 3.49 -7.59 -6.83
C TYR A 43 2.66 -8.76 -7.36
N CYS A 44 2.27 -9.66 -6.46
CA CYS A 44 1.31 -10.71 -6.73
C CYS A 44 -0.11 -10.19 -6.48
N THR A 45 -1.01 -10.43 -7.44
CA THR A 45 -2.44 -10.20 -7.29
C THR A 45 -3.08 -11.42 -6.64
N THR A 46 -3.74 -11.23 -5.50
CA THR A 46 -4.52 -12.27 -4.83
C THR A 46 -5.90 -11.74 -4.51
N VAL A 47 -6.88 -12.63 -4.40
CA VAL A 47 -8.20 -12.27 -3.87
C VAL A 47 -8.23 -12.67 -2.41
N VAL A 48 -8.76 -11.80 -1.54
CA VAL A 48 -8.98 -12.09 -0.12
C VAL A 48 -10.38 -11.67 0.29
N THR A 49 -10.88 -12.20 1.40
CA THR A 49 -12.13 -11.74 2.00
C THR A 49 -11.87 -10.53 2.87
N PHE A 50 -12.42 -9.37 2.49
CA PHE A 50 -12.43 -8.18 3.34
C PHE A 50 -13.55 -8.30 4.37
N GLN A 51 -13.23 -7.95 5.62
CA GLN A 51 -14.15 -7.93 6.75
C GLN A 51 -14.48 -6.47 7.07
N PRO A 52 -15.69 -5.99 6.75
CA PRO A 52 -16.10 -4.62 7.06
C PRO A 52 -16.03 -4.32 8.56
N ARG A 53 -15.78 -3.05 8.91
CA ARG A 53 -15.78 -2.61 10.30
C ARG A 53 -17.18 -2.62 10.91
N ASP A 54 -18.19 -2.29 10.11
CA ASP A 54 -19.58 -2.36 10.54
C ASP A 54 -20.03 -3.83 10.56
N PRO A 55 -20.38 -4.41 11.72
CA PRO A 55 -20.79 -5.80 11.82
C PRO A 55 -22.12 -6.10 11.10
N ARG A 56 -22.82 -5.08 10.61
CA ARG A 56 -24.04 -5.22 9.79
C ARG A 56 -23.74 -5.44 8.32
N GLU A 57 -22.51 -5.20 7.88
CA GLU A 57 -22.08 -5.41 6.51
C GLU A 57 -21.48 -6.81 6.33
N GLU A 58 -21.91 -7.51 5.28
CA GLU A 58 -21.42 -8.85 4.98
C GLU A 58 -19.99 -8.81 4.42
N PRO A 59 -19.13 -9.79 4.77
CA PRO A 59 -17.80 -9.90 4.20
C PRO A 59 -17.83 -10.12 2.68
N PHE A 60 -16.89 -9.51 1.94
CA PHE A 60 -16.87 -9.58 0.48
C PHE A 60 -15.46 -9.76 -0.09
N PRO A 61 -15.31 -10.35 -1.29
CA PRO A 61 -14.01 -10.53 -1.92
C PRO A 61 -13.44 -9.20 -2.41
N VAL A 62 -12.13 -9.02 -2.22
CA VAL A 62 -11.36 -7.87 -2.72
C VAL A 62 -10.08 -8.33 -3.39
N ILE A 63 -9.61 -7.56 -4.36
CA ILE A 63 -8.30 -7.75 -4.98
C ILE A 63 -7.25 -7.06 -4.11
N LEU A 64 -6.16 -7.76 -3.85
CA LEU A 64 -5.04 -7.30 -3.06
C LEU A 64 -3.73 -7.54 -3.80
N TYR A 65 -2.88 -6.50 -3.85
CA TYR A 65 -1.54 -6.57 -4.39
C TYR A 65 -0.52 -6.70 -3.25
N THR A 66 0.30 -7.75 -3.26
CA THR A 66 1.31 -8.02 -2.20
C THR A 66 2.66 -8.38 -2.79
N ALA A 67 3.76 -7.92 -2.19
CA ALA A 67 5.08 -8.29 -2.66
C ALA A 67 5.46 -9.66 -2.10
N LEU A 68 5.71 -10.64 -3.00
CA LEU A 68 6.23 -11.94 -2.59
C LEU A 68 7.73 -11.86 -2.25
N PRO A 69 8.25 -12.76 -1.40
CA PRO A 69 9.69 -12.84 -1.14
C PRO A 69 10.56 -13.06 -2.39
N SER A 70 9.97 -13.56 -3.49
CA SER A 70 10.65 -13.70 -4.78
C SER A 70 10.84 -12.39 -5.55
N ASN A 71 10.21 -11.29 -5.11
CA ASN A 71 10.39 -9.97 -5.70
C ASN A 71 11.78 -9.44 -5.36
N ARG A 72 12.53 -8.95 -6.36
CA ARG A 72 13.89 -8.42 -6.19
C ARG A 72 13.96 -7.20 -5.26
N LEU A 73 12.85 -6.49 -5.10
CA LEU A 73 12.72 -5.35 -4.20
C LEU A 73 12.33 -5.76 -2.77
N TYR A 74 12.07 -7.06 -2.53
CA TYR A 74 11.78 -7.58 -1.20
C TYR A 74 13.06 -7.67 -0.38
N VAL A 75 13.19 -6.76 0.57
CA VAL A 75 14.33 -6.62 1.48
C VAL A 75 14.14 -7.38 2.79
N GLY A 76 12.93 -7.89 3.05
CA GLY A 76 12.59 -8.63 4.26
C GLY A 76 12.54 -7.76 5.52
N SER A 77 12.39 -8.43 6.66
CA SER A 77 12.40 -7.79 7.99
C SER A 77 13.80 -7.31 8.34
N ALA A 78 13.88 -6.14 8.98
CA ALA A 78 15.11 -5.57 9.50
C ALA A 78 14.87 -4.97 10.90
N PRO A 79 15.93 -4.71 11.70
CA PRO A 79 15.77 -4.02 12.97
C PRO A 79 15.13 -2.64 12.78
N LEU A 80 14.11 -2.32 13.58
CA LEU A 80 13.33 -1.08 13.48
C LEU A 80 14.18 0.20 13.39
N HIS A 81 15.30 0.28 14.12
CA HIS A 81 16.18 1.45 14.06
C HIS A 81 16.83 1.63 12.68
N GLN A 82 17.17 0.53 12.02
CA GLN A 82 17.80 0.53 10.71
C GLN A 82 16.77 0.99 9.68
N VAL A 83 15.57 0.42 9.74
CA VAL A 83 14.43 0.83 8.90
C VAL A 83 14.15 2.32 9.08
N ALA A 84 14.04 2.79 10.32
CA ALA A 84 13.74 4.19 10.59
C ALA A 84 14.79 5.13 9.98
N THR A 85 16.06 4.72 10.01
CA THR A 85 17.15 5.47 9.38
C THR A 85 17.00 5.47 7.85
N GLU A 86 16.75 4.30 7.24
CA GLU A 86 16.53 4.18 5.79
C GLU A 86 15.32 5.03 5.33
N ILE A 87 14.22 5.05 6.09
CA ILE A 87 13.03 5.85 5.80
C ILE A 87 13.32 7.35 5.92
N ALA A 88 14.03 7.77 6.97
CA ALA A 88 14.33 9.18 7.21
C ALA A 88 15.25 9.77 6.13
N GLU A 89 16.22 8.98 5.64
CA GLU A 89 17.20 9.41 4.64
C GLU A 89 16.69 9.27 3.19
N ALA A 90 15.72 8.40 2.93
CA ALA A 90 15.25 8.12 1.58
C ALA A 90 14.33 9.21 1.00
N LYS A 91 14.65 9.64 -0.22
CA LYS A 91 13.81 10.50 -1.07
C LYS A 91 13.78 9.97 -2.49
N GLY A 92 12.60 9.91 -3.08
CA GLY A 92 12.38 9.49 -4.47
C GLY A 92 11.62 10.54 -5.26
N HIS A 93 11.24 10.19 -6.49
CA HIS A 93 10.46 11.04 -7.40
C HIS A 93 9.12 11.49 -6.77
N CYS A 94 8.54 10.64 -5.92
CA CYS A 94 7.26 10.89 -5.24
C CYS A 94 7.40 11.66 -3.92
N GLY A 95 8.60 12.07 -3.51
CA GLY A 95 8.83 12.79 -2.25
C GLY A 95 9.67 12.00 -1.24
N HIS A 96 9.60 12.44 0.02
CA HIS A 96 10.32 11.82 1.13
C HIS A 96 9.66 10.50 1.53
N ASN A 97 10.45 9.47 1.83
CA ASN A 97 9.87 8.22 2.30
C ASN A 97 9.27 8.34 3.70
N ALA A 98 9.83 9.23 4.54
CA ALA A 98 9.22 9.61 5.81
C ALA A 98 7.79 10.16 5.64
N GLU A 99 7.52 10.97 4.61
CA GLU A 99 6.18 11.49 4.33
C GLU A 99 5.16 10.35 4.16
N TYR A 100 5.52 9.30 3.43
CA TYR A 100 4.68 8.11 3.24
C TYR A 100 4.31 7.46 4.59
N LEU A 101 5.29 7.21 5.45
CA LEU A 101 5.07 6.57 6.75
C LEU A 101 4.20 7.45 7.66
N LEU A 102 4.52 8.74 7.75
CA LEU A 102 3.81 9.66 8.63
C LEU A 102 2.35 9.85 8.18
N ARG A 103 2.09 9.92 6.87
CA ARG A 103 0.73 9.96 6.32
C ARG A 103 -0.05 8.68 6.62
N LEU A 104 0.58 7.51 6.53
CA LEU A 104 -0.04 6.24 6.89
C LEU A 104 -0.39 6.18 8.38
N ALA A 105 0.53 6.60 9.25
CA ALA A 105 0.29 6.65 10.69
C ALA A 105 -0.84 7.63 11.06
N ASN A 106 -0.89 8.80 10.40
CA ASN A 106 -1.98 9.77 10.58
C ASN A 106 -3.33 9.20 10.12
N PHE A 107 -3.38 8.58 8.93
CA PHE A 107 -4.59 7.93 8.43
C PHE A 107 -5.13 6.89 9.43
N MET A 108 -4.26 6.05 9.99
CA MET A 108 -4.66 5.05 10.98
C MET A 108 -5.23 5.70 12.24
N LYS A 109 -4.56 6.74 12.78
CA LYS A 109 -5.03 7.47 13.97
C LYS A 109 -6.40 8.14 13.75
N GLU A 110 -6.62 8.70 12.56
CA GLU A 110 -7.84 9.43 12.23
C GLU A 110 -9.02 8.50 11.89
N GLN A 111 -8.79 7.47 11.09
CA GLN A 111 -9.86 6.62 10.57
C GLN A 111 -10.16 5.43 11.50
N LEU A 112 -9.19 5.01 12.30
CA LEU A 112 -9.24 3.82 13.14
C LEU A 112 -8.67 4.12 14.55
N PRO A 113 -9.23 5.09 15.29
CA PRO A 113 -8.67 5.54 16.57
C PRO A 113 -8.61 4.45 17.65
N ASP A 114 -9.47 3.42 17.54
CA ASP A 114 -9.54 2.29 18.47
C ASP A 114 -8.60 1.13 18.09
N VAL A 115 -7.84 1.28 17.00
CA VAL A 115 -6.92 0.26 16.49
C VAL A 115 -5.50 0.66 16.82
N TRP A 116 -4.75 -0.27 17.43
CA TRP A 116 -3.34 -0.08 17.71
C TRP A 116 -2.47 -0.96 16.80
N ASP A 117 -1.70 -0.33 15.92
CA ASP A 117 -0.65 -0.98 15.14
C ASP A 117 0.72 -0.67 15.78
N GLU A 118 1.19 -1.57 16.62
CA GLU A 118 2.41 -1.40 17.40
C GLU A 118 3.63 -1.17 16.51
N HIS A 119 3.77 -1.94 15.42
CA HIS A 119 4.90 -1.82 14.49
C HIS A 119 4.91 -0.45 13.82
N LEU A 120 3.78 -0.04 13.24
CA LEU A 120 3.65 1.25 12.56
C LEU A 120 3.95 2.42 13.50
N TYR A 121 3.43 2.40 14.73
CA TYR A 121 3.60 3.52 15.67
C TYR A 121 4.99 3.56 16.31
N HIS A 122 5.62 2.42 16.56
CA HIS A 122 7.03 2.39 16.95
C HIS A 122 7.92 2.94 15.83
N LEU A 123 7.63 2.58 14.58
CA LEU A 123 8.38 3.08 13.43
C LEU A 123 8.14 4.59 13.20
N ASP A 124 6.90 5.09 13.31
CA ASP A 124 6.54 6.52 13.29
C ASP A 124 7.37 7.31 14.32
N HIS A 125 7.45 6.80 15.55
CA HIS A 125 8.23 7.43 16.62
C HIS A 125 9.73 7.48 16.32
N LEU A 126 10.31 6.38 15.85
CA LEU A 126 11.73 6.30 15.51
C LEU A 126 12.09 7.21 14.34
N VAL A 127 11.26 7.26 13.29
CA VAL A 127 11.47 8.13 12.13
C VAL A 127 11.40 9.60 12.53
N ARG A 128 10.42 10.01 13.36
CA ARG A 128 10.37 11.39 13.89
C ARG A 128 11.62 11.76 14.69
N SER A 129 12.15 10.82 15.48
CA SER A 129 13.39 11.01 16.23
C SER A 129 14.58 11.19 15.30
N ARG A 130 14.71 10.34 14.26
CA ARG A 130 15.76 10.46 13.24
C ARG A 130 15.69 11.77 12.46
N LEU A 131 14.50 12.19 12.01
CA LEU A 131 14.31 13.49 11.34
C LEU A 131 14.79 14.65 12.21
N LYS A 132 14.47 14.62 13.52
CA LYS A 132 14.93 15.63 14.48
C LYS A 132 16.45 15.64 14.62
N GLU A 133 17.09 14.48 14.72
CA GLU A 133 18.57 14.36 14.76
C GLU A 133 19.22 14.92 13.49
N MET A 134 18.54 14.79 12.33
CA MET A 134 18.96 15.34 11.04
C MET A 134 18.62 16.83 10.87
N ASN A 135 18.01 17.49 11.86
CA ASN A 135 17.50 18.86 11.79
C ASN A 135 16.47 19.09 10.66
N LEU A 136 15.66 18.08 10.35
CA LEU A 136 14.57 18.16 9.38
C LEU A 136 13.24 18.37 10.11
N SER A 137 12.47 19.38 9.69
CA SER A 137 11.12 19.61 10.23
C SER A 137 10.13 18.61 9.65
N VAL A 138 9.24 18.07 10.50
CA VAL A 138 8.14 17.24 10.03
C VAL A 138 7.21 18.03 9.11
N ASP A 139 6.98 19.31 9.37
CA ASP A 139 6.12 20.15 8.54
C ASP A 139 6.69 20.32 7.13
N ASP A 140 8.02 20.46 7.01
CA ASP A 140 8.70 20.54 5.71
C ASP A 140 8.61 19.22 4.93
N ILE A 141 8.69 18.09 5.65
CA ILE A 141 8.57 16.74 5.06
C ILE A 141 7.14 16.46 4.60
N MET A 142 6.15 16.86 5.39
CA MET A 142 4.73 16.61 5.12
C MET A 142 4.18 17.53 4.03
N GLY A 143 4.78 18.71 3.84
CA GLY A 143 4.34 19.69 2.86
C GLY A 143 2.87 20.08 3.02
N VAL A 144 2.28 20.61 1.95
CA VAL A 144 0.84 20.92 1.94
C VAL A 144 0.05 19.62 1.79
N GLU A 145 -1.02 19.46 2.57
CA GLU A 145 -1.99 18.38 2.34
C GLU A 145 -2.45 18.40 0.89
N LYS A 146 -2.06 17.38 0.15
CA LYS A 146 -2.75 17.01 -1.07
C LYS A 146 -3.92 16.14 -0.62
N PRO A 147 -5.17 16.51 -0.92
CA PRO A 147 -6.29 15.58 -0.79
C PRO A 147 -5.88 14.26 -1.46
N LEU A 148 -6.43 13.12 -1.01
CA LEU A 148 -6.38 11.87 -1.78
C LEU A 148 -7.14 12.12 -3.11
N ALA A 149 -6.50 12.82 -4.03
CA ALA A 149 -7.02 13.18 -5.31
C ALA A 149 -6.82 11.95 -6.18
N VAL A 150 -7.91 11.22 -6.39
CA VAL A 150 -8.03 10.19 -7.43
C VAL A 150 -7.64 10.75 -8.82
N ALA A 151 -7.61 12.07 -8.97
CA ALA A 151 -7.22 12.82 -10.16
C ALA A 151 -5.71 12.79 -10.49
N GLY A 152 -4.82 12.36 -9.58
CA GLY A 152 -3.37 12.38 -9.85
C GLY A 152 -2.84 11.29 -10.78
N LEU A 153 -3.66 10.29 -11.14
CA LEU A 153 -3.26 9.22 -12.06
C LEU A 153 -3.48 9.57 -13.54
N VAL A 154 -4.09 10.73 -13.84
CA VAL A 154 -4.40 11.10 -15.23
C VAL A 154 -3.31 11.88 -15.96
N ASP A 155 -2.35 12.51 -15.27
CA ASP A 155 -1.36 13.38 -15.92
C ASP A 155 -0.22 12.61 -16.65
N ASP A 156 0.00 11.33 -16.36
CA ASP A 156 0.98 10.49 -17.08
C ASP A 156 0.37 9.74 -18.29
N LEU A 157 -0.88 10.05 -18.67
CA LEU A 157 -1.62 9.40 -19.77
C LEU A 157 -1.28 10.00 -21.15
N GLU A 158 -0.02 9.95 -21.59
CA GLU A 158 0.26 9.93 -23.04
C GLU A 158 0.33 8.48 -23.53
N ILE A 159 -0.83 7.85 -23.65
CA ILE A 159 -0.96 6.54 -24.29
C ILE A 159 -0.85 6.74 -25.81
N ARG A 160 0.29 6.33 -26.38
CA ARG A 160 0.38 6.03 -27.82
C ARG A 160 -0.44 4.77 -28.10
N GLU A 161 -1.58 4.94 -28.78
CA GLU A 161 -2.40 3.83 -29.27
C GLU A 161 -1.60 2.99 -30.27
N ASP A 162 -1.25 1.76 -29.90
CA ASP A 162 -0.86 0.75 -30.88
C ASP A 162 -1.97 -0.29 -31.00
N ARG A 163 -2.62 -0.32 -32.16
CA ARG A 163 -3.77 -1.16 -32.47
C ARG A 163 -3.32 -2.60 -32.68
N ARG A 164 -3.40 -3.44 -31.65
CA ARG A 164 -3.56 -4.90 -31.82
C ARG A 164 -4.49 -5.50 -30.76
N SER A 165 -5.61 -6.03 -31.23
CA SER A 165 -6.53 -6.89 -30.46
C SER A 165 -5.82 -8.17 -30.02
N PRO A 166 -6.15 -8.69 -28.84
CA PRO A 166 -6.71 -10.04 -28.83
C PRO A 166 -7.91 -10.20 -27.90
N SER A 167 -8.82 -11.07 -28.33
CA SER A 167 -9.91 -11.64 -27.56
C SER A 167 -9.35 -12.51 -26.42
N SER A 168 -9.73 -12.20 -25.19
CA SER A 168 -9.76 -13.18 -24.10
C SER A 168 -10.87 -12.78 -23.14
N SER A 169 -11.74 -13.72 -22.81
CA SER A 169 -12.74 -13.60 -21.74
C SER A 169 -12.09 -13.08 -20.44
N PRO A 170 -12.78 -12.23 -19.65
CA PRO A 170 -12.24 -11.73 -18.39
C PRO A 170 -11.94 -12.91 -17.45
N PRO A 171 -10.81 -12.89 -16.71
CA PRO A 171 -10.51 -13.95 -15.75
C PRO A 171 -11.59 -13.97 -14.66
N ASP A 172 -12.18 -15.14 -14.44
CA ASP A 172 -13.07 -15.37 -13.29
C ASP A 172 -12.20 -15.44 -12.03
N TYR A 173 -12.00 -14.29 -11.39
CA TYR A 173 -11.19 -14.14 -10.18
C TYR A 173 -11.87 -14.71 -8.91
N ALA A 174 -13.15 -15.07 -8.98
CA ALA A 174 -13.97 -15.32 -7.79
C ALA A 174 -14.18 -16.81 -7.45
N SER A 175 -13.87 -17.73 -8.37
CA SER A 175 -14.18 -19.15 -8.16
C SER A 175 -13.11 -19.85 -7.32
N ARG A 176 -13.29 -19.78 -5.99
CA ARG A 176 -12.62 -20.53 -4.90
C ARG A 176 -11.37 -19.88 -4.33
N VAL A 177 -11.59 -18.94 -3.42
CA VAL A 177 -10.53 -18.28 -2.65
C VAL A 177 -10.57 -18.78 -1.21
N PRO A 178 -9.57 -19.56 -0.74
CA PRO A 178 -9.40 -19.84 0.68
C PRO A 178 -9.21 -18.52 1.44
N SER A 179 -9.91 -18.35 2.57
CA SER A 179 -9.68 -17.19 3.44
C SER A 179 -8.22 -17.20 3.93
N ARG A 180 -7.49 -16.11 3.66
CA ARG A 180 -6.13 -15.90 4.13
C ARG A 180 -6.11 -14.73 5.10
N LYS A 181 -5.37 -14.88 6.19
CA LYS A 181 -5.10 -13.83 7.17
C LYS A 181 -3.72 -13.24 6.89
N LEU A 182 -3.62 -11.93 7.06
CA LEU A 182 -2.47 -11.15 6.63
C LEU A 182 -2.10 -10.14 7.71
N ARG A 183 -0.81 -9.94 7.91
CA ARG A 183 -0.27 -8.82 8.70
C ARG A 183 0.63 -7.95 7.82
N CYS A 184 0.81 -6.70 8.24
CA CYS A 184 1.92 -5.89 7.74
C CYS A 184 3.24 -6.62 8.07
N LEU A 185 4.11 -6.74 7.06
CA LEU A 185 5.49 -7.10 7.30
C LEU A 185 6.11 -6.05 8.20
N ASP A 186 6.98 -6.50 9.10
CA ASP A 186 7.79 -5.61 9.93
C ASP A 186 8.78 -4.88 9.00
N ILE A 187 8.29 -3.79 8.40
CA ILE A 187 9.04 -2.91 7.50
C ILE A 187 10.13 -2.17 8.21
#